data_AF-A0A2V9RYY3-F1
#
_entry.id   AF-A0A2V9RYY3-F1
#
_cell.length_a   1.000
_cell.length_b   1.000
_cell.length_c   1.000
_cell.angle_alpha   90.00
_cell.angle_beta   90.00
_cell.angle_gamma   90.00
#
_symmetry.space_group_name_H-M   'P 1'
#
loop_
_entity.id
_entity.type
_entity.pdbx_description
1 polymer ?
#
loop_
_entity_poly.entity_id
_entity_poly.type
_entity_poly.pdbx_seq_one_letter_code
_entity_poly.pdbx_strand_id
1 'polypeptide(L)'
;MHIRPVRFKPIQLSTVEYSDTLLDKGFALDIPQNFGSKRELVESVLKLCSWYLTTQEFAMNAFYEHHQNSIRFGYRCFDRILLNGLIQPFQQPERVVGFFSTYRDQYPVSRDLLRHIAEQFQNTVKNRSEKWNAPILEAPEGRRDDFVEPYFRHARPDQLVVILKAREPARILTAIGNKKDNRWHLQLAQRWVVQYNFYVNDRHWGRMFVRISPYFPFSARVCLNQHHWLARRMQQENIDFQQTTNAFLRCRDPKRLQELADSLTPRDLLVCGRKWLNTFTPFFTEKERKQAGCQHRLFFAQVEYCDNLIFHRRVALDAMSERLLDANRTLGQPNKITVIFGRKITKQYRGKLQTVLEDLDLPNPVIRSHYGHGFIKQYVRDHLLLRTESATNNVTDYAVNKAIDNLPELRHKLSSIADNYLNIQQDILETFVDRGQLRQLGQPTLLP
;
A
#
# COMPACT_ATOMS: atom_id res chain seq x y z
N MET A 1 12.00 17.34 -57.10
CA MET A 1 13.17 16.44 -57.00
C MET A 1 12.86 15.40 -55.92
N HIS A 2 12.54 14.17 -56.33
CA HIS A 2 12.26 13.01 -55.47
C HIS A 2 13.55 12.44 -54.88
N ILE A 3 13.58 12.05 -53.59
CA ILE A 3 14.28 10.83 -53.09
C ILE A 3 13.50 10.24 -51.88
N ARG A 4 13.53 8.90 -51.80
CA ARG A 4 12.66 7.88 -51.17
C ARG A 4 12.77 7.67 -49.65
N PRO A 5 11.78 6.99 -49.02
CA PRO A 5 11.87 6.47 -47.65
C PRO A 5 12.52 5.07 -47.59
N VAL A 6 13.31 4.81 -46.54
CA VAL A 6 13.97 3.51 -46.26
C VAL A 6 13.06 2.61 -45.42
N ARG A 7 12.79 1.40 -45.92
CA ARG A 7 12.11 0.30 -45.21
C ARG A 7 13.13 -0.53 -44.42
N PHE A 8 12.83 -0.83 -43.15
CA PHE A 8 13.53 -1.87 -42.39
C PHE A 8 12.66 -3.14 -42.32
N LYS A 9 13.26 -4.28 -42.68
CA LYS A 9 12.67 -5.64 -42.58
C LYS A 9 12.77 -6.17 -41.14
N PRO A 10 11.84 -7.04 -40.70
CA PRO A 10 11.92 -7.72 -39.41
C PRO A 10 12.92 -8.88 -39.43
N ILE A 11 13.72 -9.00 -38.36
CA ILE A 11 14.61 -10.14 -38.12
C ILE A 11 13.86 -11.16 -37.23
N GLN A 12 13.70 -12.37 -37.75
CA GLN A 12 13.34 -13.56 -36.96
C GLN A 12 14.57 -14.01 -36.16
N LEU A 13 14.40 -14.30 -34.87
CA LEU A 13 15.35 -15.10 -34.10
C LEU A 13 14.61 -16.24 -33.40
N SER A 14 15.21 -17.40 -33.60
CA SER A 14 14.78 -18.76 -33.32
C SER A 14 14.81 -19.13 -31.84
N THR A 15 13.95 -20.07 -31.50
CA THR A 15 13.99 -20.92 -30.30
C THR A 15 15.36 -21.54 -30.09
N VAL A 16 15.90 -21.41 -28.87
CA VAL A 16 17.05 -22.19 -28.38
C VAL A 16 16.65 -22.84 -27.06
N GLU A 17 16.75 -24.17 -27.06
CA GLU A 17 16.55 -25.08 -25.95
C GLU A 17 17.62 -24.86 -24.87
N TYR A 18 17.23 -24.90 -23.60
CA TYR A 18 18.16 -24.91 -22.47
C TYR A 18 18.42 -26.37 -22.06
N SER A 19 19.66 -26.82 -22.27
CA SER A 19 20.21 -28.05 -21.70
C SER A 19 20.89 -27.77 -20.36
N ASP A 20 20.58 -28.59 -19.36
CA ASP A 20 21.29 -28.71 -18.09
C ASP A 20 22.80 -28.90 -18.28
N THR A 21 23.61 -28.17 -17.50
CA THR A 21 24.86 -28.64 -16.88
C THR A 21 25.56 -27.49 -16.15
N LEU A 22 26.28 -27.86 -15.07
CA LEU A 22 27.23 -27.07 -14.26
C LEU A 22 26.72 -26.56 -12.90
N LEU A 23 26.38 -27.55 -12.05
CA LEU A 23 26.96 -27.63 -10.70
C LEU A 23 28.47 -27.89 -10.83
N ASP A 24 29.30 -26.97 -10.32
CA ASP A 24 30.50 -27.27 -9.51
C ASP A 24 31.39 -26.04 -9.36
N LYS A 25 31.36 -25.44 -8.17
CA LYS A 25 32.53 -25.00 -7.38
C LYS A 25 32.05 -24.49 -6.03
N GLY A 26 32.42 -25.24 -5.00
CA GLY A 26 31.80 -25.23 -3.68
C GLY A 26 32.22 -24.12 -2.74
N PHE A 27 31.40 -23.96 -1.71
CA PHE A 27 31.83 -23.77 -0.34
C PHE A 27 31.05 -24.76 0.52
N ALA A 28 31.78 -25.67 1.15
CA ALA A 28 31.27 -26.75 1.98
C ALA A 28 30.74 -26.19 3.32
N LEU A 29 29.50 -26.56 3.67
CA LEU A 29 29.04 -26.65 5.05
C LEU A 29 28.42 -28.05 5.18
N ASP A 30 28.97 -28.83 6.11
CA ASP A 30 28.57 -30.20 6.39
C ASP A 30 27.07 -30.33 6.66
N ILE A 31 26.38 -31.10 5.81
CA ILE A 31 25.01 -31.56 6.04
C ILE A 31 25.07 -33.07 6.31
N PRO A 32 24.53 -33.58 7.43
CA PRO A 32 24.46 -35.02 7.67
C PRO A 32 23.60 -35.71 6.60
N GLN A 33 24.15 -36.74 5.96
CA GLN A 33 23.41 -37.59 5.04
C GLN A 33 22.40 -38.47 5.81
N ASN A 34 21.11 -38.17 5.67
CA ASN A 34 20.04 -39.17 5.74
C ASN A 34 18.83 -38.66 4.95
N PHE A 35 18.47 -39.39 3.90
CA PHE A 35 17.38 -39.05 2.98
C PHE A 35 16.01 -39.25 3.65
N GLY A 36 15.47 -38.16 4.21
CA GLY A 36 14.04 -37.95 4.41
C GLY A 36 13.38 -37.40 3.14
N SER A 37 12.08 -37.63 2.96
CA SER A 37 11.33 -37.38 1.73
C SER A 37 11.48 -35.93 1.21
N LYS A 38 11.31 -35.71 -0.12
CA LYS A 38 11.28 -34.35 -0.74
C LYS A 38 10.35 -33.36 -0.02
N ARG A 39 9.34 -33.85 0.70
CA ARG A 39 8.45 -33.04 1.55
C ARG A 39 9.12 -32.50 2.81
N GLU A 40 9.94 -33.31 3.48
CA GLU A 40 10.67 -32.91 4.69
C GLU A 40 11.80 -31.93 4.36
N LEU A 41 12.45 -32.07 3.18
CA LEU A 41 13.42 -31.09 2.72
C LEU A 41 12.77 -29.74 2.43
N VAL A 42 11.59 -29.73 1.79
CA VAL A 42 10.81 -28.51 1.54
C VAL A 42 10.29 -27.91 2.85
N GLU A 43 9.81 -28.71 3.80
CA GLU A 43 9.41 -28.21 5.12
C GLU A 43 10.58 -27.71 5.94
N SER A 44 11.76 -28.33 5.84
CA SER A 44 12.98 -27.90 6.53
C SER A 44 13.52 -26.61 5.93
N VAL A 45 13.48 -26.46 4.60
CA VAL A 45 13.81 -25.20 3.91
C VAL A 45 12.77 -24.13 4.22
N LEU A 46 11.47 -24.44 4.27
CA LEU A 46 10.44 -23.50 4.67
C LEU A 46 10.54 -23.12 6.14
N LYS A 47 10.94 -24.03 7.03
CA LYS A 47 11.24 -23.75 8.44
C LYS A 47 12.51 -22.94 8.59
N LEU A 48 13.57 -23.23 7.83
CA LEU A 48 14.80 -22.44 7.79
C LEU A 48 14.56 -21.05 7.22
N CYS A 49 13.78 -20.91 6.14
CA CYS A 49 13.36 -19.63 5.60
C CYS A 49 12.43 -18.90 6.58
N SER A 50 11.48 -19.59 7.21
CA SER A 50 10.60 -19.02 8.23
C SER A 50 11.39 -18.57 9.45
N TRP A 51 12.40 -19.34 9.87
CA TRP A 51 13.30 -19.03 10.98
C TRP A 51 14.20 -17.85 10.60
N TYR A 52 14.90 -17.87 9.44
CA TYR A 52 15.64 -16.71 8.92
C TYR A 52 14.76 -15.46 8.72
N LEU A 53 13.48 -15.61 8.39
CA LEU A 53 12.50 -14.52 8.29
C LEU A 53 11.94 -14.06 9.65
N THR A 54 12.12 -14.84 10.73
CA THR A 54 11.68 -14.49 12.09
C THR A 54 12.84 -14.22 13.07
N THR A 55 14.09 -14.56 12.72
CA THR A 55 15.29 -14.42 13.56
C THR A 55 16.43 -13.64 12.91
N GLN A 56 16.17 -12.89 11.84
CA GLN A 56 16.89 -11.61 11.74
C GLN A 56 16.40 -10.76 12.93
N GLU A 57 17.18 -10.76 14.01
CA GLU A 57 17.41 -9.49 14.71
C GLU A 57 17.61 -8.47 13.59
N PHE A 58 16.60 -7.63 13.34
CA PHE A 58 16.75 -6.49 12.46
C PHE A 58 17.93 -5.73 13.05
N ALA A 59 19.10 -5.83 12.43
CA ALA A 59 20.23 -5.00 12.79
C ALA A 59 19.70 -3.58 12.85
N MET A 60 19.70 -3.01 14.05
CA MET A 60 19.16 -1.68 14.26
C MET A 60 19.94 -0.75 13.32
N ASN A 61 19.23 0.07 12.55
CA ASN A 61 19.92 0.99 11.65
C ASN A 61 20.77 1.97 12.47
N ALA A 62 21.85 2.47 11.87
CA ALA A 62 22.85 3.29 12.57
C ALA A 62 22.23 4.54 13.21
N PHE A 63 21.18 5.09 12.57
CA PHE A 63 20.42 6.20 13.11
C PHE A 63 19.76 5.86 14.45
N TYR A 64 19.05 4.72 14.52
CA TYR A 64 18.41 4.28 15.76
C TYR A 64 19.45 3.99 16.84
N GLU A 65 20.55 3.32 16.50
CA GLU A 65 21.64 3.03 17.45
C GLU A 65 22.25 4.30 18.05
N HIS A 66 22.54 5.29 17.20
CA HIS A 66 23.12 6.56 17.63
C HIS A 66 22.16 7.36 18.51
N HIS A 67 20.87 7.36 18.17
CA HIS A 67 19.84 8.13 18.87
C HIS A 67 19.08 7.34 19.95
N GLN A 68 19.45 6.09 20.24
CA GLN A 68 18.70 5.19 21.14
C GLN A 68 18.42 5.80 22.51
N ASN A 69 19.36 6.53 23.08
CA ASN A 69 19.22 7.17 24.40
C ASN A 69 18.18 8.31 24.41
N SER A 70 17.86 8.85 23.23
CA SER A 70 16.81 9.88 23.06
C SER A 70 15.47 9.28 22.66
N ILE A 71 15.44 8.05 22.15
CA ILE A 71 14.25 7.35 21.66
C ILE A 71 13.66 6.52 22.80
N ARG A 72 12.40 6.81 23.16
CA ARG A 72 11.64 6.07 24.16
C ARG A 72 11.21 4.70 23.65
N PHE A 73 10.68 4.64 22.43
CA PHE A 73 10.37 3.41 21.72
C PHE A 73 10.14 3.73 20.23
N GLY A 74 10.21 2.69 19.40
CA GLY A 74 9.86 2.77 17.99
C GLY A 74 8.96 1.62 17.56
N TYR A 75 8.23 1.82 16.46
CA TYR A 75 7.49 0.75 15.81
C TYR A 75 7.25 1.06 14.33
N ARG A 76 7.06 0.00 13.54
CA ARG A 76 6.76 0.06 12.11
C ARG A 76 5.44 -0.60 11.80
N CYS A 77 4.65 0.01 10.93
CA CYS A 77 3.43 -0.59 10.42
C CYS A 77 2.97 0.09 9.13
N PHE A 78 1.99 -0.52 8.46
CA PHE A 78 1.29 0.11 7.35
C PHE A 78 0.34 1.20 7.86
N ASP A 79 0.39 2.40 7.29
CA ASP A 79 -0.60 3.43 7.61
C ASP A 79 -1.84 3.25 6.73
N ARG A 80 -1.72 3.54 5.44
CA ARG A 80 -2.79 3.37 4.45
C ARG A 80 -2.52 2.18 3.56
N ILE A 81 -3.48 1.25 3.47
CA ILE A 81 -3.47 0.15 2.50
C ILE A 81 -4.70 0.31 1.59
N LEU A 82 -4.50 0.91 0.41
CA LEU A 82 -5.52 1.04 -0.62
C LEU A 82 -5.39 -0.09 -1.63
N LEU A 83 -6.45 -0.87 -1.79
CA LEU A 83 -6.53 -2.03 -2.66
C LEU A 83 -7.54 -1.77 -3.78
N ASN A 84 -7.21 -2.09 -5.02
CA ASN A 84 -8.18 -2.22 -6.11
C ASN A 84 -8.86 -3.59 -6.02
N GLY A 85 -10.19 -3.61 -6.03
CA GLY A 85 -11.01 -4.81 -6.18
C GLY A 85 -11.46 -4.98 -7.62
N LEU A 86 -11.01 -6.05 -8.28
CA LEU A 86 -11.36 -6.36 -9.66
C LEU A 86 -11.94 -7.76 -9.78
N ILE A 87 -13.05 -7.91 -10.49
CA ILE A 87 -13.53 -9.23 -10.91
C ILE A 87 -12.74 -9.61 -12.15
N GLN A 88 -11.72 -10.44 -11.95
CA GLN A 88 -10.69 -10.70 -12.97
C GLN A 88 -11.24 -11.32 -14.26
N PRO A 89 -12.17 -12.31 -14.23
CA PRO A 89 -12.76 -12.85 -15.45
C PRO A 89 -13.41 -11.76 -16.32
N PHE A 90 -14.01 -10.73 -15.72
CA PHE A 90 -14.68 -9.66 -16.44
C PHE A 90 -13.75 -8.54 -16.92
N GLN A 91 -12.44 -8.72 -16.78
CA GLN A 91 -11.47 -7.88 -17.48
C GLN A 91 -11.31 -8.27 -18.96
N GLN A 92 -11.96 -9.37 -19.39
CA GLN A 92 -12.09 -9.82 -20.77
C GLN A 92 -13.57 -9.72 -21.18
N PRO A 93 -13.97 -8.84 -22.11
CA PRO A 93 -15.36 -8.67 -22.51
C PRO A 93 -16.04 -9.96 -22.99
N GLU A 94 -15.30 -10.88 -23.60
CA GLU A 94 -15.80 -12.17 -24.11
C GLU A 94 -16.30 -13.06 -22.97
N ARG A 95 -15.60 -13.05 -21.83
CA ARG A 95 -16.05 -13.77 -20.62
C ARG A 95 -17.31 -13.15 -20.03
N VAL A 96 -17.54 -11.86 -20.25
CA VAL A 96 -18.80 -11.21 -19.83
C VAL A 96 -19.96 -11.71 -20.69
N VAL A 97 -19.76 -11.79 -22.01
CA VAL A 97 -20.77 -12.37 -22.92
C VAL A 97 -21.11 -13.80 -22.49
N GLY A 98 -20.08 -14.65 -22.29
CA GLY A 98 -20.28 -16.03 -21.84
C GLY A 98 -20.97 -16.13 -20.47
N PHE A 99 -20.67 -15.22 -19.55
CA PHE A 99 -21.35 -15.19 -18.25
C PHE A 99 -22.85 -14.92 -18.38
N PHE A 100 -23.23 -13.88 -19.12
CA PHE A 100 -24.65 -13.54 -19.28
C PHE A 100 -25.40 -14.56 -20.13
N SER A 101 -24.78 -15.13 -21.17
CA SER A 101 -25.42 -16.16 -21.97
C SER A 101 -25.63 -17.46 -21.19
N THR A 102 -24.61 -17.94 -20.48
CA THR A 102 -24.61 -19.30 -19.89
C THR A 102 -25.25 -19.35 -18.51
N TYR A 103 -25.12 -18.28 -17.70
CA TYR A 103 -25.61 -18.29 -16.31
C TYR A 103 -26.88 -17.45 -16.10
N ARG A 104 -27.26 -16.60 -17.07
CA ARG A 104 -28.37 -15.66 -16.94
C ARG A 104 -29.34 -15.68 -18.11
N ASP A 105 -29.12 -16.51 -19.13
CA ASP A 105 -29.92 -16.59 -20.37
C ASP A 105 -30.16 -15.20 -21.01
N GLN A 106 -29.17 -14.32 -20.91
CA GLN A 106 -29.22 -12.93 -21.38
C GLN A 106 -28.23 -12.71 -22.52
N TYR A 107 -28.72 -12.83 -23.75
CA TYR A 107 -27.93 -12.56 -24.95
C TYR A 107 -28.79 -11.87 -26.04
N PRO A 108 -28.26 -10.86 -26.76
CA PRO A 108 -26.93 -10.26 -26.61
C PRO A 108 -26.85 -9.31 -25.41
N VAL A 109 -25.64 -9.10 -24.88
CA VAL A 109 -25.38 -8.12 -23.81
C VAL A 109 -25.50 -6.71 -24.38
N SER A 110 -26.69 -6.12 -24.22
CA SER A 110 -27.01 -4.82 -24.80
C SER A 110 -26.66 -3.65 -23.88
N ARG A 111 -26.71 -2.44 -24.43
CA ARG A 111 -26.56 -1.20 -23.66
C ARG A 111 -27.65 -1.04 -22.60
N ASP A 112 -28.88 -1.42 -22.94
CA ASP A 112 -30.03 -1.34 -22.04
C ASP A 112 -29.86 -2.30 -20.86
N LEU A 113 -29.32 -3.51 -21.08
CA LEU A 113 -28.99 -4.46 -20.02
C LEU A 113 -27.94 -3.88 -19.04
N LEU A 114 -26.83 -3.34 -19.56
CA LEU A 114 -25.78 -2.75 -18.71
C LEU A 114 -26.29 -1.53 -17.92
N ARG A 115 -27.18 -0.72 -18.52
CA ARG A 115 -27.83 0.39 -17.84
C ARG A 115 -28.75 -0.11 -16.72
N HIS A 116 -29.57 -1.12 -17.00
CA HIS A 116 -30.47 -1.71 -16.01
C HIS A 116 -29.70 -2.29 -14.81
N ILE A 117 -28.57 -2.95 -15.04
CA ILE A 117 -27.70 -3.45 -13.97
C ILE A 117 -27.23 -2.32 -13.05
N ALA A 118 -26.82 -1.18 -13.62
CA ALA A 118 -26.39 -0.03 -12.85
C ALA A 118 -27.56 0.60 -12.07
N GLU A 119 -28.75 0.69 -12.66
CA GLU A 119 -29.97 1.17 -11.99
C GLU A 119 -30.37 0.25 -10.82
N GLN A 120 -30.34 -1.06 -11.02
CA GLN A 120 -30.59 -2.05 -9.97
C GLN A 120 -29.62 -1.91 -8.80
N PHE A 121 -28.33 -1.68 -9.07
CA PHE A 121 -27.35 -1.41 -8.03
C PHE A 121 -27.72 -0.15 -7.23
N GLN A 122 -28.00 0.96 -7.92
CA GLN A 122 -28.33 2.23 -7.26
C GLN A 122 -29.60 2.12 -6.40
N ASN A 123 -30.64 1.47 -6.91
CA ASN A 123 -31.87 1.20 -6.17
C ASN A 123 -31.62 0.32 -4.95
N THR A 124 -30.78 -0.72 -5.09
CA THR A 124 -30.40 -1.59 -3.97
C THR A 124 -29.65 -0.82 -2.89
N VAL A 125 -28.71 0.05 -3.26
CA VAL A 125 -27.97 0.89 -2.31
C VAL A 125 -28.92 1.85 -1.59
N LYS A 126 -29.83 2.52 -2.32
CA LYS A 126 -30.85 3.40 -1.73
C LYS A 126 -31.70 2.64 -0.70
N ASN A 127 -32.29 1.52 -1.09
CA ASN A 127 -33.16 0.73 -0.22
C ASN A 127 -32.42 0.13 0.98
N ARG A 128 -31.13 -0.24 0.82
CA ARG A 128 -30.32 -0.76 1.93
C ARG A 128 -29.81 0.32 2.87
N SER A 129 -29.59 1.55 2.36
CA SER A 129 -29.13 2.67 3.19
C SER A 129 -30.08 2.99 4.34
N GLU A 130 -31.39 2.87 4.10
CA GLU A 130 -32.43 3.01 5.12
C GLU A 130 -32.31 1.92 6.20
N LYS A 131 -32.10 0.66 5.79
CA LYS A 131 -31.92 -0.46 6.73
C LYS A 131 -30.62 -0.37 7.54
N TRP A 132 -29.56 0.18 6.95
CA TRP A 132 -28.30 0.42 7.63
C TRP A 132 -28.33 1.67 8.51
N ASN A 133 -29.37 2.50 8.41
CA ASN A 133 -29.43 3.83 8.99
C ASN A 133 -28.18 4.67 8.63
N ALA A 134 -27.76 4.58 7.37
CA ALA A 134 -26.56 5.22 6.85
C ALA A 134 -26.94 6.23 5.76
N PRO A 135 -26.77 7.54 5.97
CA PRO A 135 -27.14 8.54 4.97
C PRO A 135 -26.28 8.45 3.72
N ILE A 136 -26.89 8.79 2.57
CA ILE A 136 -26.19 8.94 1.29
C ILE A 136 -26.02 10.43 1.01
N LEU A 137 -24.79 10.91 0.97
CA LEU A 137 -24.44 12.32 0.81
C LEU A 137 -23.55 12.53 -0.42
N GLU A 138 -23.51 13.74 -0.94
CA GLU A 138 -22.49 14.12 -1.93
C GLU A 138 -21.14 14.31 -1.23
N ALA A 139 -20.05 14.05 -1.96
CA ALA A 139 -18.71 14.25 -1.42
C ALA A 139 -18.47 15.76 -1.14
N PRO A 140 -17.83 16.10 -0.01
CA PRO A 140 -17.48 17.47 0.30
C PRO A 140 -16.42 17.99 -0.69
N GLU A 141 -16.33 19.32 -0.82
CA GLU A 141 -15.23 19.97 -1.55
C GLU A 141 -13.88 19.80 -0.82
N GLY A 142 -13.91 19.67 0.51
CA GLY A 142 -12.73 19.47 1.36
C GLY A 142 -12.31 18.01 1.55
N ARG A 143 -11.48 17.78 2.57
CA ARG A 143 -11.02 16.43 2.93
C ARG A 143 -12.18 15.56 3.40
N ARG A 144 -12.37 14.43 2.73
CA ARG A 144 -13.43 13.48 3.07
C ARG A 144 -13.28 12.89 4.47
N ASP A 145 -12.05 12.63 4.89
CA ASP A 145 -11.75 12.05 6.20
C ASP A 145 -12.28 12.95 7.34
N ASP A 146 -12.07 14.26 7.23
CA ASP A 146 -12.53 15.25 8.22
C ASP A 146 -14.07 15.34 8.23
N PHE A 147 -14.70 15.28 7.04
CA PHE A 147 -16.15 15.30 6.89
C PHE A 147 -16.85 14.08 7.50
N VAL A 148 -16.26 12.88 7.36
CA VAL A 148 -16.86 11.64 7.87
C VAL A 148 -16.56 11.40 9.36
N GLU A 149 -15.57 12.08 9.94
CA GLU A 149 -15.15 11.90 11.34
C GLU A 149 -16.32 11.92 12.35
N PRO A 150 -17.28 12.86 12.28
CA PRO A 150 -18.40 12.89 13.23
C PRO A 150 -19.26 11.61 13.20
N TYR A 151 -19.39 10.96 12.04
CA TYR A 151 -20.18 9.74 11.88
C TYR A 151 -19.53 8.53 12.55
N PHE A 152 -18.22 8.57 12.81
CA PHE A 152 -17.49 7.49 13.46
C PHE A 152 -17.50 7.54 15.00
N ARG A 153 -17.92 8.66 15.62
CA ARG A 153 -17.83 8.85 17.09
C ARG A 153 -18.60 7.81 17.89
N HIS A 154 -19.77 7.41 17.40
CA HIS A 154 -20.65 6.42 18.06
C HIS A 154 -20.84 5.15 17.22
N ALA A 155 -19.93 4.91 16.27
CA ALA A 155 -20.04 3.77 15.37
C ALA A 155 -19.82 2.46 16.12
N ARG A 156 -20.77 1.55 16.00
CA ARG A 156 -20.66 0.18 16.52
C ARG A 156 -19.76 -0.65 15.61
N PRO A 157 -19.21 -1.77 16.12
CA PRO A 157 -18.54 -2.75 15.26
C PRO A 157 -19.46 -3.24 14.14
N ASP A 158 -18.90 -3.35 12.94
CA ASP A 158 -19.57 -3.78 11.71
C ASP A 158 -20.72 -2.88 11.25
N GLN A 159 -20.64 -1.59 11.58
CA GLN A 159 -21.61 -0.59 11.16
C GLN A 159 -21.13 0.19 9.93
N LEU A 160 -22.02 0.34 8.93
CA LEU A 160 -21.89 1.34 7.88
C LEU A 160 -22.39 2.68 8.42
N VAL A 161 -21.55 3.72 8.38
CA VAL A 161 -21.84 5.00 9.05
C VAL A 161 -22.31 6.09 8.08
N VAL A 162 -21.77 6.11 6.85
CA VAL A 162 -22.17 7.06 5.80
C VAL A 162 -21.76 6.53 4.43
N ILE A 163 -22.50 6.93 3.39
CA ILE A 163 -22.17 6.66 1.98
C ILE A 163 -21.94 7.99 1.26
N LEU A 164 -20.74 8.21 0.71
CA LEU A 164 -20.46 9.40 -0.12
C LEU A 164 -20.53 9.06 -1.61
N LYS A 165 -21.34 9.82 -2.34
CA LYS A 165 -21.37 9.84 -3.80
C LYS A 165 -20.32 10.82 -4.31
N ALA A 166 -19.52 10.36 -5.27
CA ALA A 166 -18.53 11.20 -5.91
C ALA A 166 -18.38 10.85 -7.38
N ARG A 167 -18.27 11.86 -8.24
CA ARG A 167 -17.94 11.67 -9.66
C ARG A 167 -16.45 11.38 -9.78
N GLU A 168 -16.10 10.15 -10.13
CA GLU A 168 -14.72 9.66 -10.16
C GLU A 168 -14.48 8.74 -11.37
N PRO A 169 -13.23 8.65 -11.87
CA PRO A 169 -12.91 7.75 -12.97
C PRO A 169 -13.06 6.29 -12.53
N ALA A 170 -13.77 5.51 -13.34
CA ALA A 170 -13.89 4.07 -13.22
C ALA A 170 -13.69 3.39 -14.57
N ARG A 171 -13.12 2.18 -14.54
CA ARG A 171 -13.13 1.28 -15.69
C ARG A 171 -14.46 0.54 -15.69
N ILE A 172 -15.28 0.80 -16.71
CA ILE A 172 -16.62 0.22 -16.85
C ILE A 172 -16.73 -0.50 -18.19
N LEU A 173 -17.68 -1.42 -18.29
CA LEU A 173 -18.04 -2.07 -19.54
C LEU A 173 -19.09 -1.23 -20.28
N THR A 174 -18.88 -1.02 -21.57
CA THR A 174 -19.82 -0.32 -22.45
C THR A 174 -20.17 -1.20 -23.64
N ALA A 175 -21.44 -1.20 -24.05
CA ALA A 175 -21.90 -1.88 -25.25
C ALA A 175 -22.03 -0.88 -26.42
N ILE A 176 -21.18 -1.05 -27.43
CA ILE A 176 -21.14 -0.25 -28.66
C ILE A 176 -21.85 -1.04 -29.76
N GLY A 177 -22.80 -0.41 -30.44
CA GLY A 177 -23.62 -1.10 -31.43
C GLY A 177 -24.95 -0.41 -31.70
N ASN A 178 -25.73 -1.03 -32.57
CA ASN A 178 -27.03 -0.54 -33.02
C ASN A 178 -28.16 -1.43 -32.50
N LYS A 179 -29.22 -0.80 -31.98
CA LYS A 179 -30.43 -1.49 -31.53
C LYS A 179 -31.21 -2.14 -32.67
N LYS A 180 -31.17 -1.56 -33.88
CA LYS A 180 -31.86 -2.12 -35.05
C LYS A 180 -31.32 -3.50 -35.45
N ASP A 181 -30.00 -3.65 -35.44
CA ASP A 181 -29.33 -4.88 -35.84
C ASP A 181 -29.12 -5.86 -34.67
N ASN A 182 -29.42 -5.41 -33.45
CA ASN A 182 -29.17 -6.09 -32.17
C ASN A 182 -27.74 -6.67 -32.05
N ARG A 183 -26.75 -6.01 -32.66
CA ARG A 183 -25.33 -6.39 -32.62
C ARG A 183 -24.59 -5.45 -31.70
N TRP A 184 -23.95 -6.02 -30.68
CA TRP A 184 -23.26 -5.28 -29.63
C TRP A 184 -21.83 -5.78 -29.44
N HIS A 185 -20.88 -4.86 -29.47
CA HIS A 185 -19.48 -5.08 -29.10
C HIS A 185 -19.24 -4.52 -27.69
N LEU A 186 -18.75 -5.36 -26.79
CA LEU A 186 -18.43 -4.96 -25.42
C LEU A 186 -17.01 -4.45 -25.34
N GLN A 187 -16.83 -3.26 -24.75
CA GLN A 187 -15.53 -2.63 -24.56
C GLN A 187 -15.39 -2.18 -23.10
N LEU A 188 -14.23 -2.43 -22.50
CA LEU A 188 -13.85 -1.80 -21.22
C LEU A 188 -13.26 -0.43 -21.48
N ALA A 189 -13.87 0.60 -20.89
CA ALA A 189 -13.45 1.99 -21.08
C ALA A 189 -13.35 2.73 -19.75
N GLN A 190 -12.41 3.67 -19.66
CA GLN A 190 -12.34 4.62 -18.54
C GLN A 190 -13.41 5.70 -18.74
N ARG A 191 -14.27 5.89 -17.74
CA ARG A 191 -15.34 6.89 -17.74
C ARG A 191 -15.46 7.55 -16.38
N TRP A 192 -15.82 8.83 -16.37
CA TRP A 192 -16.21 9.53 -15.16
C TRP A 192 -17.63 9.17 -14.80
N VAL A 193 -17.81 8.50 -13.67
CA VAL A 193 -19.10 8.01 -13.20
C VAL A 193 -19.28 8.35 -11.73
N VAL A 194 -20.54 8.41 -11.27
CA VAL A 194 -20.83 8.49 -9.84
C VAL A 194 -20.50 7.15 -9.20
N GLN A 195 -19.53 7.16 -8.28
CA GLN A 195 -19.15 6.01 -7.46
C GLN A 195 -19.65 6.22 -6.03
N TYR A 196 -19.86 5.11 -5.33
CA TYR A 196 -20.36 5.09 -3.96
C TYR A 196 -19.23 4.69 -3.02
N ASN A 197 -18.88 5.55 -2.06
CA ASN A 197 -17.87 5.32 -1.04
C ASN A 197 -18.58 4.98 0.28
N PHE A 198 -18.56 3.71 0.65
CA PHE A 198 -19.15 3.17 1.86
C PHE A 198 -18.14 3.27 3.00
N TYR A 199 -18.40 4.11 3.99
CA TYR A 199 -17.54 4.26 5.19
C TYR A 199 -18.06 3.34 6.29
N VAL A 200 -17.22 2.41 6.74
CA VAL A 200 -17.60 1.37 7.71
C VAL A 200 -16.63 1.33 8.89
N ASN A 201 -17.15 0.99 10.06
CA ASN A 201 -16.37 0.67 11.25
C ASN A 201 -16.34 -0.84 11.42
N ASP A 202 -15.40 -1.52 10.77
CA ASP A 202 -15.24 -2.98 10.87
C ASP A 202 -14.79 -3.39 12.27
N ARG A 203 -15.30 -4.53 12.75
CA ARG A 203 -14.97 -5.06 14.08
C ARG A 203 -13.48 -5.31 14.30
N HIS A 204 -12.75 -5.73 13.28
CA HIS A 204 -11.33 -6.09 13.39
C HIS A 204 -10.42 -4.99 12.86
N TRP A 205 -10.82 -4.28 11.80
CA TRP A 205 -10.01 -3.24 11.17
C TRP A 205 -10.32 -1.83 11.66
N GLY A 206 -11.43 -1.63 12.38
CA GLY A 206 -11.91 -0.30 12.73
C GLY A 206 -12.35 0.47 11.48
N ARG A 207 -11.97 1.75 11.42
CA ARG A 207 -12.43 2.67 10.35
C ARG A 207 -11.80 2.29 9.01
N MET A 208 -12.65 2.17 8.01
CA MET A 208 -12.23 1.89 6.63
C MET A 208 -13.29 2.40 5.65
N PHE A 209 -12.96 2.39 4.36
CA PHE A 209 -13.96 2.61 3.32
C PHE A 209 -13.87 1.60 2.18
N VAL A 210 -15.01 1.32 1.56
CA VAL A 210 -15.11 0.55 0.32
C VAL A 210 -15.78 1.42 -0.73
N ARG A 211 -15.10 1.67 -1.83
CA ARG A 211 -15.68 2.36 -2.99
C ARG A 211 -16.12 1.36 -4.03
N ILE A 212 -17.31 1.51 -4.58
CA ILE A 212 -17.83 0.64 -5.65
C ILE A 212 -18.41 1.48 -6.79
N SER A 213 -18.05 1.10 -8.01
CA SER A 213 -18.72 1.57 -9.23
C SER A 213 -20.05 0.82 -9.41
N PRO A 214 -21.19 1.52 -9.59
CA PRO A 214 -22.47 0.86 -9.86
C PRO A 214 -22.51 0.19 -11.25
N TYR A 215 -21.61 0.58 -12.15
CA TYR A 215 -21.52 0.03 -13.50
C TYR A 215 -20.71 -1.26 -13.51
N PHE A 216 -21.18 -2.24 -14.30
CA PHE A 216 -20.49 -3.51 -14.52
C PHE A 216 -19.06 -3.28 -15.06
N PRO A 217 -18.02 -3.99 -14.60
CA PRO A 217 -18.05 -5.16 -13.70
C PRO A 217 -17.86 -4.84 -12.21
N PHE A 218 -18.41 -3.72 -11.73
CA PHE A 218 -18.36 -3.31 -10.31
C PHE A 218 -16.93 -3.17 -9.79
N SER A 219 -16.10 -2.42 -10.52
CA SER A 219 -14.75 -2.08 -10.05
C SER A 219 -14.83 -1.40 -8.69
N ALA A 220 -13.94 -1.80 -7.78
CA ALA A 220 -13.98 -1.37 -6.39
C ALA A 220 -12.61 -0.91 -5.89
N ARG A 221 -12.63 -0.17 -4.78
CA ARG A 221 -11.43 0.08 -3.95
C ARG A 221 -11.75 -0.20 -2.48
N VAL A 222 -10.80 -0.77 -1.75
CA VAL A 222 -10.89 -1.02 -0.32
C VAL A 222 -9.73 -0.29 0.33
N CYS A 223 -10.00 0.63 1.26
CA CYS A 223 -8.96 1.33 2.01
C CYS A 223 -8.97 0.85 3.45
N LEU A 224 -7.86 0.30 3.90
CA LEU A 224 -7.65 -0.21 5.25
C LEU A 224 -6.57 0.63 5.93
N ASN A 225 -6.60 0.70 7.26
CA ASN A 225 -5.55 1.33 8.06
C ASN A 225 -5.07 0.39 9.17
N GLN A 226 -3.77 0.09 9.22
CA GLN A 226 -3.25 -0.85 10.21
C GLN A 226 -3.19 -0.27 11.62
N HIS A 227 -3.07 1.05 11.81
CA HIS A 227 -3.14 1.65 13.15
C HIS A 227 -4.48 1.38 13.83
N HIS A 228 -5.60 1.47 13.08
CA HIS A 228 -6.91 1.10 13.64
C HIS A 228 -6.99 -0.41 13.94
N TRP A 229 -6.46 -1.26 13.07
CA TRP A 229 -6.38 -2.70 13.30
C TRP A 229 -5.53 -3.06 14.53
N LEU A 230 -4.36 -2.41 14.70
CA LEU A 230 -3.47 -2.56 15.85
C LEU A 230 -4.14 -2.12 17.14
N ALA A 231 -4.82 -0.97 17.13
CA ALA A 231 -5.56 -0.50 18.28
C ALA A 231 -6.62 -1.51 18.75
N ARG A 232 -7.34 -2.16 17.81
CA ARG A 232 -8.30 -3.23 18.13
C ARG A 232 -7.62 -4.46 18.72
N ARG A 233 -6.47 -4.88 18.19
CA ARG A 233 -5.70 -6.02 18.70
C ARG A 233 -5.15 -5.75 20.10
N MET A 234 -4.55 -4.59 20.32
CA MET A 234 -4.06 -4.18 21.63
C MET A 234 -5.20 -4.07 22.67
N GLN A 235 -6.38 -3.57 22.28
CA GLN A 235 -7.57 -3.58 23.14
C GLN A 235 -7.98 -5.01 23.53
N GLN A 236 -7.92 -5.96 22.59
CA GLN A 236 -8.27 -7.37 22.86
C GLN A 236 -7.25 -8.04 23.79
N GLU A 237 -5.98 -7.65 23.72
CA GLU A 237 -4.91 -8.14 24.59
C GLU A 237 -4.76 -7.32 25.90
N ASN A 238 -5.66 -6.35 26.15
CA ASN A 238 -5.61 -5.45 27.31
C ASN A 238 -4.28 -4.69 27.45
N ILE A 239 -3.67 -4.30 26.34
CA ILE A 239 -2.45 -3.49 26.32
C ILE A 239 -2.86 -2.01 26.36
N ASP A 240 -2.39 -1.29 27.38
CA ASP A 240 -2.63 0.15 27.50
C ASP A 240 -1.85 0.93 26.42
N PHE A 241 -2.54 1.81 25.69
CA PHE A 241 -1.91 2.70 24.71
C PHE A 241 -2.61 4.05 24.63
N GLN A 242 -1.89 5.04 24.09
CA GLN A 242 -2.44 6.34 23.70
C GLN A 242 -2.21 6.54 22.21
N GLN A 243 -3.30 6.62 21.45
CA GLN A 243 -3.30 6.78 20.00
C GLN A 243 -3.63 8.24 19.60
N THR A 244 -2.92 8.77 18.60
CA THR A 244 -3.30 9.94 17.79
C THR A 244 -3.84 9.49 16.45
N THR A 245 -4.25 10.41 15.56
CA THR A 245 -4.88 10.07 14.28
C THR A 245 -4.08 9.02 13.49
N ASN A 246 -2.74 9.12 13.47
CA ASN A 246 -1.88 8.28 12.64
C ASN A 246 -0.73 7.59 13.40
N ALA A 247 -0.71 7.64 14.75
CA ALA A 247 0.39 7.03 15.52
C ALA A 247 0.02 6.63 16.96
N PHE A 248 0.88 5.85 17.60
CA PHE A 248 0.82 5.54 19.03
C PHE A 248 1.91 6.33 19.78
N LEU A 249 1.52 7.24 20.69
CA LEU A 249 2.45 8.05 21.47
C LEU A 249 2.88 7.40 22.78
N ARG A 250 2.05 6.49 23.29
CA ARG A 250 2.35 5.66 24.45
C ARG A 250 1.87 4.25 24.17
N CYS A 251 2.66 3.27 24.55
CA CYS A 251 2.29 1.86 24.54
C CYS A 251 2.97 1.22 25.75
N ARG A 252 2.23 0.42 26.51
CA ARG A 252 2.76 -0.32 27.66
C ARG A 252 3.74 -1.40 27.24
N ASP A 253 3.50 -2.03 26.08
CA ASP A 253 4.35 -3.08 25.52
C ASP A 253 4.65 -2.80 24.03
N PRO A 254 5.67 -1.95 23.74
CA PRO A 254 6.08 -1.64 22.38
C PRO A 254 6.58 -2.87 21.59
N LYS A 255 7.17 -3.86 22.27
CA LYS A 255 7.64 -5.09 21.62
C LYS A 255 6.45 -5.87 21.09
N ARG A 256 5.41 -6.05 21.93
CA ARG A 256 4.19 -6.72 21.51
C ARG A 256 3.43 -5.95 20.42
N LEU A 257 3.43 -4.61 20.47
CA LEU A 257 2.92 -3.77 19.38
C LEU A 257 3.60 -4.09 18.04
N GLN A 258 4.93 -4.22 18.03
CA GLN A 258 5.68 -4.57 16.82
C GLN A 258 5.35 -5.98 16.34
N GLU A 259 5.32 -6.98 17.23
CA GLU A 259 4.92 -8.35 16.89
C GLU A 259 3.52 -8.41 16.26
N LEU A 260 2.56 -7.64 16.81
CA LEU A 260 1.23 -7.52 16.24
C LEU A 260 1.28 -6.88 14.85
N ALA A 261 2.08 -5.83 14.66
CA ALA A 261 2.22 -5.17 13.36
C ALA A 261 2.79 -6.11 12.29
N ASP A 262 3.77 -6.93 12.66
CA ASP A 262 4.38 -7.91 11.77
C ASP A 262 3.50 -9.13 11.52
N SER A 263 2.55 -9.42 12.41
CA SER A 263 1.60 -10.54 12.25
C SER A 263 0.53 -10.33 11.17
N LEU A 264 0.41 -9.13 10.58
CA LEU A 264 -0.57 -8.87 9.53
C LEU A 264 -0.32 -9.75 8.30
N THR A 265 -1.33 -10.48 7.84
CA THR A 265 -1.22 -11.39 6.69
C THR A 265 -2.07 -10.97 5.49
N PRO A 266 -1.78 -11.48 4.28
CA PRO A 266 -2.68 -11.34 3.13
C PRO A 266 -4.10 -11.85 3.41
N ARG A 267 -4.24 -12.88 4.26
CA ARG A 267 -5.53 -13.46 4.63
C ARG A 267 -6.40 -12.47 5.39
N ASP A 268 -5.82 -11.65 6.27
CA ASP A 268 -6.55 -10.62 7.01
C ASP A 268 -7.15 -9.57 6.07
N LEU A 269 -6.37 -9.12 5.07
CA LEU A 269 -6.84 -8.21 4.03
C LEU A 269 -7.95 -8.85 3.19
N LEU A 270 -7.78 -10.11 2.83
CA LEU A 270 -8.72 -10.86 2.00
C LEU A 270 -10.06 -11.09 2.71
N VAL A 271 -10.04 -11.49 3.97
CA VAL A 271 -11.26 -11.75 4.76
C VAL A 271 -12.06 -10.48 4.93
N CYS A 272 -11.41 -9.38 5.33
CA CYS A 272 -12.07 -8.09 5.50
C CYS A 272 -12.60 -7.55 4.17
N GLY A 273 -11.76 -7.53 3.12
CA GLY A 273 -12.14 -7.05 1.81
C GLY A 273 -13.31 -7.85 1.21
N ARG A 274 -13.26 -9.19 1.28
CA ARG A 274 -14.34 -10.05 0.76
C ARG A 274 -15.66 -9.83 1.51
N LYS A 275 -15.63 -9.72 2.84
CA LYS A 275 -16.82 -9.44 3.65
C LYS A 275 -17.57 -8.22 3.12
N TRP A 276 -16.89 -7.08 3.04
CA TRP A 276 -17.53 -5.83 2.62
C TRP A 276 -17.84 -5.78 1.13
N LEU A 277 -16.97 -6.31 0.26
CA LEU A 277 -17.24 -6.35 -1.19
C LEU A 277 -18.46 -7.22 -1.52
N ASN A 278 -18.65 -8.34 -0.82
CA ASN A 278 -19.83 -9.19 -0.99
C ASN A 278 -21.09 -8.49 -0.45
N THR A 279 -21.00 -7.82 0.69
CA THR A 279 -22.12 -7.06 1.26
C THR A 279 -22.59 -5.94 0.32
N PHE A 280 -21.65 -5.21 -0.30
CA PHE A 280 -21.96 -4.06 -1.15
C PHE A 280 -22.16 -4.40 -2.63
N THR A 281 -21.87 -5.63 -3.06
CA THR A 281 -22.11 -6.11 -4.43
C THR A 281 -23.01 -7.35 -4.44
N PRO A 282 -24.32 -7.23 -4.10
CA PRO A 282 -25.23 -8.37 -4.02
C PRO A 282 -25.68 -8.92 -5.39
N PHE A 283 -25.08 -8.48 -6.49
CA PHE A 283 -25.46 -8.85 -7.85
C PHE A 283 -25.24 -10.35 -8.17
N PHE A 284 -24.15 -10.92 -7.66
CA PHE A 284 -23.78 -12.32 -7.93
C PHE A 284 -24.28 -13.25 -6.81
N THR A 285 -24.96 -14.32 -7.22
CA THR A 285 -25.33 -15.43 -6.36
C THR A 285 -24.11 -16.23 -5.91
N GLU A 286 -24.24 -16.99 -4.84
CA GLU A 286 -23.14 -17.85 -4.36
C GLU A 286 -22.73 -18.91 -5.40
N LYS A 287 -23.71 -19.47 -6.13
CA LYS A 287 -23.47 -20.45 -7.20
C LYS A 287 -22.60 -19.85 -8.30
N GLU A 288 -22.93 -18.65 -8.78
CA GLU A 288 -22.13 -17.97 -9.81
C GLU A 288 -20.72 -17.64 -9.31
N ARG A 289 -20.59 -17.19 -8.06
CA ARG A 289 -19.27 -16.89 -7.47
C ARG A 289 -18.37 -18.13 -7.43
N LYS A 290 -18.93 -19.31 -7.19
CA LYS A 290 -18.19 -20.58 -7.15
C LYS A 290 -17.90 -21.11 -8.56
N GLN A 291 -18.88 -21.10 -9.46
CA GLN A 291 -18.78 -21.73 -10.78
C GLN A 291 -18.13 -20.84 -11.83
N ALA A 292 -18.51 -19.56 -11.90
CA ALA A 292 -18.00 -18.60 -12.89
C ALA A 292 -16.78 -17.81 -12.39
N GLY A 293 -16.38 -17.98 -11.12
CA GLY A 293 -15.26 -17.26 -10.51
C GLY A 293 -15.46 -15.75 -10.46
N CYS A 294 -16.71 -15.25 -10.42
CA CYS A 294 -17.06 -13.83 -10.42
C CYS A 294 -16.87 -13.19 -9.02
N GLN A 295 -15.68 -13.34 -8.45
CA GLN A 295 -15.30 -12.77 -7.16
C GLN A 295 -14.26 -11.67 -7.36
N HIS A 296 -14.33 -10.64 -6.52
CA HIS A 296 -13.30 -9.61 -6.49
C HIS A 296 -11.98 -10.19 -6.00
N ARG A 297 -10.93 -10.00 -6.80
CA ARG A 297 -9.53 -10.13 -6.39
C ARG A 297 -9.00 -8.76 -5.99
N LEU A 298 -8.16 -8.75 -4.97
CA LEU A 298 -7.58 -7.54 -4.40
C LEU A 298 -6.14 -7.35 -4.88
N PHE A 299 -5.79 -6.11 -5.21
CA PHE A 299 -4.46 -5.73 -5.69
C PHE A 299 -4.04 -4.40 -5.06
N PHE A 300 -2.77 -4.24 -4.68
CA PHE A 300 -2.25 -2.98 -4.16
C PHE A 300 -2.42 -1.85 -5.18
N ALA A 301 -3.01 -0.75 -4.72
CA ALA A 301 -3.23 0.48 -5.49
C ALA A 301 -2.36 1.62 -4.93
N GLN A 302 -2.43 1.84 -3.62
CA GLN A 302 -1.55 2.75 -2.90
C GLN A 302 -1.24 2.14 -1.54
N VAL A 303 0.00 2.21 -1.11
CA VAL A 303 0.43 1.69 0.21
C VAL A 303 1.36 2.70 0.86
N GLU A 304 1.13 2.96 2.15
CA GLU A 304 1.97 3.77 3.02
C GLU A 304 2.47 2.89 4.16
N TYR A 305 3.78 2.92 4.41
CA TYR A 305 4.45 2.19 5.48
C TYR A 305 5.31 3.16 6.27
N CYS A 306 5.06 3.22 7.57
CA CYS A 306 5.68 4.19 8.47
C CYS A 306 6.58 3.50 9.49
N ASP A 307 7.70 4.15 9.75
CA ASP A 307 8.57 3.98 10.90
C ASP A 307 8.34 5.18 11.83
N ASN A 308 7.96 4.88 13.07
CA ASN A 308 7.61 5.86 14.08
C ASN A 308 8.61 5.76 15.23
N LEU A 309 9.37 6.82 15.47
CA LEU A 309 10.31 6.92 16.59
C LEU A 309 9.81 7.96 17.57
N ILE A 310 9.51 7.54 18.80
CA ILE A 310 8.94 8.39 19.84
C ILE A 310 10.07 8.81 20.77
N PHE A 311 10.35 10.11 20.87
CA PHE A 311 11.45 10.65 21.66
C PHE A 311 11.05 10.89 23.12
N HIS A 312 12.03 10.84 24.03
CA HIS A 312 11.85 11.19 25.45
C HIS A 312 11.64 12.69 25.65
N ARG A 313 12.37 13.52 24.91
CA ARG A 313 12.41 14.98 25.08
C ARG A 313 12.32 15.67 23.73
N ARG A 314 11.46 16.70 23.68
CA ARG A 314 11.27 17.53 22.49
C ARG A 314 12.56 18.19 22.02
N VAL A 315 13.37 18.69 22.95
CA VAL A 315 14.63 19.40 22.64
C VAL A 315 15.62 18.51 21.87
N ALA A 316 15.71 17.22 22.22
CA ALA A 316 16.58 16.28 21.50
C ALA A 316 16.09 16.04 20.06
N LEU A 317 14.76 15.94 19.89
CA LEU A 317 14.13 15.79 18.58
C LEU A 317 14.33 17.03 17.71
N ASP A 318 14.12 18.23 18.26
CA ASP A 318 14.30 19.48 17.51
C ASP A 318 15.76 19.67 17.08
N ALA A 319 16.72 19.49 18.01
CA ALA A 319 18.14 19.62 17.69
C ALA A 319 18.58 18.67 16.57
N MET A 320 18.10 17.43 16.59
CA MET A 320 18.36 16.46 15.53
C MET A 320 17.63 16.84 14.22
N SER A 321 16.36 17.25 14.29
CA SER A 321 15.57 17.64 13.12
C SER A 321 16.16 18.86 12.42
N GLU A 322 16.61 19.86 13.15
CA GLU A 322 17.29 21.04 12.59
C GLU A 322 18.59 20.65 11.87
N ARG A 323 19.42 19.79 12.47
CA ARG A 323 20.63 19.27 11.81
C ARG A 323 20.31 18.51 10.54
N LEU A 324 19.27 17.68 10.55
CA LEU A 324 18.81 16.97 9.36
C LEU A 324 18.37 17.94 8.28
N LEU A 325 17.59 18.97 8.61
CA LEU A 325 17.14 19.96 7.64
C LEU A 325 18.30 20.73 7.01
N ASP A 326 19.29 21.15 7.81
CA ASP A 326 20.50 21.83 7.33
C ASP A 326 21.33 20.93 6.39
N ALA A 327 21.51 19.66 6.77
CA ALA A 327 22.37 18.73 6.04
C ALA A 327 21.68 18.10 4.79
N ASN A 328 20.35 18.08 4.77
CA ASN A 328 19.55 17.48 3.69
C ASN A 328 19.56 18.26 2.37
N ARG A 329 20.26 19.40 2.27
CA ARG A 329 20.59 20.04 0.98
C ARG A 329 21.30 19.08 0.01
N THR A 330 21.98 18.04 0.49
CA THR A 330 22.69 17.05 -0.35
C THR A 330 21.91 15.75 -0.66
N LEU A 331 20.81 15.45 0.05
CA LEU A 331 20.00 14.23 -0.19
C LEU A 331 19.36 14.20 -1.58
N GLY A 332 19.16 15.37 -2.21
CA GLY A 332 18.56 15.49 -3.54
C GLY A 332 19.40 14.95 -4.69
N GLN A 333 20.66 14.55 -4.46
CA GLN A 333 21.49 13.99 -5.54
C GLN A 333 20.91 12.65 -6.03
N PRO A 334 20.73 12.44 -7.35
CA PRO A 334 20.14 11.22 -7.89
C PRO A 334 20.80 9.92 -7.39
N ASN A 335 22.13 9.94 -7.21
CA ASN A 335 22.89 8.79 -6.71
C ASN A 335 22.51 8.42 -5.27
N LYS A 336 22.20 9.39 -4.40
CA LYS A 336 21.75 9.08 -3.02
C LYS A 336 20.32 8.55 -3.02
N ILE A 337 19.44 9.11 -3.86
CA ILE A 337 18.05 8.63 -4.00
C ILE A 337 18.03 7.17 -4.49
N THR A 338 18.91 6.79 -5.42
CA THR A 338 19.03 5.40 -5.85
C THR A 338 19.41 4.43 -4.74
N VAL A 339 20.27 4.85 -3.81
CA VAL A 339 20.67 4.02 -2.67
C VAL A 339 19.50 3.88 -1.69
N ILE A 340 18.79 4.98 -1.38
CA ILE A 340 17.58 4.94 -0.53
C ILE A 340 16.60 3.87 -1.02
N PHE A 341 16.32 3.88 -2.32
CA PHE A 341 15.36 2.94 -2.92
C PHE A 341 15.97 1.59 -3.35
N GLY A 342 17.28 1.38 -3.16
CA GLY A 342 17.99 0.14 -3.48
C GLY A 342 18.01 -0.22 -4.97
N ARG A 343 18.08 0.77 -5.87
CA ARG A 343 17.89 0.57 -7.33
C ARG A 343 18.87 1.39 -8.15
N LYS A 344 19.35 0.86 -9.28
CA LYS A 344 20.18 1.60 -10.26
C LYS A 344 19.30 2.40 -11.24
N ILE A 345 19.69 3.64 -11.57
CA ILE A 345 19.08 4.39 -12.67
C ILE A 345 19.62 3.84 -14.00
N THR A 346 18.71 3.50 -14.92
CA THR A 346 19.05 3.14 -16.30
C THR A 346 18.58 4.23 -17.26
N LYS A 347 19.08 4.22 -18.51
CA LYS A 347 18.62 5.15 -19.57
C LYS A 347 17.12 5.09 -19.86
N GLN A 348 16.43 4.05 -19.39
CA GLN A 348 14.99 3.83 -19.58
C GLN A 348 14.13 4.39 -18.44
N TYR A 349 14.74 4.93 -17.38
CA TYR A 349 14.00 5.47 -16.24
C TYR A 349 13.22 6.74 -16.63
N ARG A 350 11.90 6.74 -16.40
CA ARG A 350 10.99 7.87 -16.70
C ARG A 350 10.24 8.41 -15.47
N GLY A 351 10.64 7.99 -14.26
CA GLY A 351 10.01 8.37 -13.00
C GLY A 351 10.53 9.69 -12.42
N LYS A 352 9.96 10.15 -11.30
CA LYS A 352 10.49 11.30 -10.54
C LYS A 352 11.71 10.89 -9.71
N LEU A 353 12.73 11.74 -9.71
CA LEU A 353 13.96 11.64 -8.90
C LEU A 353 14.28 13.03 -8.35
N GLN A 354 13.78 13.34 -7.17
CA GLN A 354 13.98 14.66 -6.54
C GLN A 354 13.75 14.58 -5.03
N THR A 355 14.40 15.46 -4.27
CA THR A 355 14.09 15.71 -2.85
C THR A 355 13.52 17.12 -2.72
N VAL A 356 12.41 17.27 -2.02
CA VAL A 356 11.71 18.54 -1.77
C VAL A 356 11.59 18.75 -0.27
N LEU A 357 11.84 19.97 0.20
CA LEU A 357 11.45 20.42 1.54
C LEU A 357 10.10 21.11 1.38
N GLU A 358 9.05 20.53 1.97
CA GLU A 358 7.70 21.10 1.94
C GLU A 358 7.36 21.69 3.31
N ASP A 359 6.99 22.96 3.32
CA ASP A 359 6.31 23.57 4.46
C ASP A 359 4.80 23.34 4.28
N LEU A 360 4.22 22.50 5.13
CA LEU A 360 2.81 22.08 5.06
C LEU A 360 1.97 22.67 6.20
N ASP A 361 2.35 23.86 6.71
CA ASP A 361 1.79 24.45 7.92
C ASP A 361 1.90 23.52 9.15
N LEU A 362 2.93 22.68 9.14
CA LEU A 362 3.31 21.83 10.27
C LEU A 362 4.35 22.58 11.11
N PRO A 363 4.47 22.29 12.43
CA PRO A 363 5.48 22.93 13.26
C PRO A 363 6.91 22.74 12.74
N ASN A 364 7.14 21.70 11.93
CA ASN A 364 8.43 21.35 11.35
C ASN A 364 8.26 21.00 9.86
N PRO A 365 9.20 21.41 8.97
CA PRO A 365 9.18 21.08 7.55
C PRO A 365 9.20 19.58 7.26
N VAL A 366 8.62 19.18 6.13
CA VAL A 366 8.61 17.79 5.66
C VAL A 366 9.69 17.60 4.61
N ILE A 367 10.65 16.69 4.88
CA ILE A 367 11.61 16.24 3.87
C ILE A 367 10.94 15.14 3.06
N ARG A 368 10.86 15.29 1.73
CA ARG A 368 10.26 14.29 0.84
C ARG A 368 11.19 13.93 -0.31
N SER A 369 11.57 12.66 -0.42
CA SER A 369 12.39 12.13 -1.53
C SER A 369 11.55 11.24 -2.44
N HIS A 370 11.44 11.59 -3.72
CA HIS A 370 10.65 10.89 -4.72
C HIS A 370 11.44 9.83 -5.49
N TYR A 371 10.79 8.71 -5.77
CA TYR A 371 11.27 7.67 -6.69
C TYR A 371 10.09 7.02 -7.41
N GLY A 372 10.05 7.16 -8.74
CA GLY A 372 8.99 6.56 -9.56
C GLY A 372 7.62 7.15 -9.24
N HIS A 373 6.67 6.29 -8.90
CA HIS A 373 5.32 6.63 -8.44
C HIS A 373 5.20 6.64 -6.90
N GLY A 374 6.32 6.60 -6.19
CA GLY A 374 6.37 6.68 -4.74
C GLY A 374 7.31 7.76 -4.23
N PHE A 375 7.37 7.85 -2.92
CA PHE A 375 8.23 8.76 -2.18
C PHE A 375 8.45 8.22 -0.77
N ILE A 376 9.50 8.70 -0.12
CA ILE A 376 9.67 8.61 1.32
C ILE A 376 9.62 10.03 1.88
N LYS A 377 8.92 10.24 2.99
CA LYS A 377 8.87 11.51 3.69
C LYS A 377 9.23 11.35 5.15
N GLN A 378 9.91 12.33 5.71
CA GLN A 378 10.21 12.38 7.14
C GLN A 378 9.84 13.73 7.72
N TYR A 379 9.21 13.71 8.89
CA TYR A 379 8.74 14.90 9.57
C TYR A 379 8.49 14.62 11.05
N VAL A 380 8.52 15.70 11.84
CA VAL A 380 8.14 15.66 13.24
C VAL A 380 6.65 15.94 13.37
N ARG A 381 5.96 15.16 14.20
CA ARG A 381 4.52 15.27 14.47
C ARG A 381 4.23 15.07 15.95
N ASP A 382 3.05 15.48 16.39
CA ASP A 382 2.49 15.13 17.71
C ASP A 382 3.47 15.35 18.89
N HIS A 383 4.24 16.44 18.81
CA HIS A 383 5.29 16.87 19.75
C HIS A 383 6.53 15.97 19.83
N LEU A 384 6.41 14.65 19.98
CA LEU A 384 7.55 13.74 20.27
C LEU A 384 7.82 12.70 19.18
N LEU A 385 7.05 12.69 18.10
CA LEU A 385 7.14 11.66 17.08
C LEU A 385 7.99 12.14 15.89
N LEU A 386 9.08 11.45 15.60
CA LEU A 386 9.70 11.47 14.27
C LEU A 386 9.07 10.36 13.43
N ARG A 387 8.41 10.72 12.33
CA ARG A 387 7.80 9.75 11.43
C ARG A 387 8.52 9.73 10.10
N THR A 388 8.97 8.55 9.71
CA THR A 388 9.53 8.26 8.38
C THR A 388 8.53 7.38 7.63
N GLU A 389 7.92 7.90 6.56
CA GLU A 389 6.84 7.23 5.84
C GLU A 389 7.21 7.03 4.38
N SER A 390 7.33 5.77 3.98
CA SER A 390 7.43 5.36 2.58
C SER A 390 6.03 5.16 2.00
N ALA A 391 5.76 5.77 0.86
CA ALA A 391 4.48 5.74 0.19
C ALA A 391 4.66 5.36 -1.29
N THR A 392 3.77 4.55 -1.81
CA THR A 392 3.80 4.16 -3.23
C THR A 392 2.42 4.02 -3.83
N ASN A 393 2.26 4.52 -5.05
CA ASN A 393 1.08 4.29 -5.88
C ASN A 393 1.28 3.15 -6.89
N ASN A 394 2.46 2.52 -6.90
CA ASN A 394 2.76 1.40 -7.79
C ASN A 394 3.87 0.51 -7.22
N VAL A 395 3.48 -0.59 -6.59
CA VAL A 395 4.43 -1.54 -5.96
C VAL A 395 5.41 -2.19 -6.94
N THR A 396 5.10 -2.21 -8.24
CA THR A 396 5.99 -2.76 -9.27
C THR A 396 7.25 -1.94 -9.48
N ASP A 397 7.24 -0.66 -9.09
CA ASP A 397 8.44 0.20 -9.13
C ASP A 397 9.54 -0.35 -8.21
N TYR A 398 9.18 -1.20 -7.24
CA TYR A 398 10.11 -1.90 -6.34
C TYR A 398 10.24 -3.39 -6.68
N ALA A 399 9.80 -3.81 -7.88
CA ALA A 399 9.71 -5.18 -8.36
C ALA A 399 8.84 -6.12 -7.50
N VAL A 400 7.84 -5.57 -6.81
CA VAL A 400 6.84 -6.37 -6.09
C VAL A 400 5.58 -6.49 -6.95
N ASN A 401 5.01 -7.69 -7.04
CA ASN A 401 3.78 -7.93 -7.78
C ASN A 401 2.56 -7.33 -7.05
N LYS A 402 1.53 -6.93 -7.81
CA LYS A 402 0.38 -6.18 -7.25
C LYS A 402 -0.59 -7.02 -6.41
N ALA A 403 -0.57 -8.34 -6.50
CA ALA A 403 -1.50 -9.18 -5.73
C ALA A 403 -1.20 -9.07 -4.23
N ILE A 404 -2.25 -9.09 -3.40
CA ILE A 404 -2.11 -8.98 -1.93
C ILE A 404 -1.27 -10.10 -1.31
N ASP A 405 -1.11 -11.23 -2.00
CA ASP A 405 -0.27 -12.35 -1.57
C ASP A 405 1.21 -11.92 -1.39
N ASN A 406 1.64 -10.85 -2.08
CA ASN A 406 2.98 -10.29 -1.96
C ASN A 406 3.12 -9.28 -0.81
N LEU A 407 2.17 -9.22 0.14
CA LEU A 407 2.26 -8.34 1.32
C LEU A 407 3.56 -8.52 2.11
N PRO A 408 4.07 -9.75 2.38
CA PRO A 408 5.32 -9.91 3.13
C PRO A 408 6.53 -9.33 2.39
N GLU A 409 6.62 -9.58 1.08
CA GLU A 409 7.68 -9.01 0.24
C GLU A 409 7.59 -7.48 0.20
N LEU A 410 6.38 -6.93 0.07
CA LEU A 410 6.15 -5.49 0.09
C LEU A 410 6.59 -4.87 1.43
N ARG A 411 6.22 -5.48 2.56
CA ARG A 411 6.64 -5.03 3.90
C ARG A 411 8.16 -4.97 3.99
N HIS A 412 8.82 -6.06 3.61
CA HIS A 412 10.28 -6.13 3.64
C HIS A 412 10.91 -5.02 2.80
N LYS A 413 10.45 -4.82 1.54
CA LYS A 413 10.98 -3.75 0.67
C LYS A 413 10.79 -2.36 1.27
N LEU A 414 9.61 -2.05 1.79
CA LEU A 414 9.32 -0.74 2.38
C LEU A 414 10.10 -0.52 3.69
N SER A 415 10.27 -1.57 4.50
CA SER A 415 11.12 -1.54 5.69
C SER A 415 12.59 -1.26 5.32
N SER A 416 13.14 -1.98 4.33
CA SER A 416 14.52 -1.73 3.88
C SER A 416 14.70 -0.31 3.31
N ILE A 417 13.69 0.26 2.65
CA ILE A 417 13.74 1.66 2.18
C ILE A 417 13.82 2.62 3.38
N ALA A 418 13.05 2.37 4.45
CA ALA A 418 13.13 3.16 5.68
C ALA A 418 14.51 3.04 6.34
N ASP A 419 15.06 1.83 6.44
CA ASP A 419 16.40 1.61 6.99
C ASP A 419 17.49 2.31 6.19
N ASN A 420 17.48 2.17 4.86
CA ASN A 420 18.44 2.85 3.99
C ASN A 420 18.33 4.37 4.10
N TYR A 421 17.11 4.90 4.21
CA TYR A 421 16.89 6.33 4.37
C TYR A 421 17.49 6.85 5.68
N LEU A 422 17.22 6.16 6.78
CA LEU A 422 17.75 6.50 8.10
C LEU A 422 19.28 6.34 8.17
N ASN A 423 19.85 5.28 7.60
CA ASN A 423 21.30 5.10 7.51
C ASN A 423 21.99 6.24 6.75
N ILE A 424 21.46 6.61 5.57
CA ILE A 424 22.03 7.73 4.79
C ILE A 424 21.91 9.05 5.56
N GLN A 425 20.83 9.25 6.31
CA GLN A 425 20.71 10.42 7.17
C GLN A 425 21.74 10.43 8.29
N GLN A 426 21.98 9.28 8.92
CA GLN A 426 23.02 9.15 9.94
C GLN A 426 24.41 9.43 9.37
N ASP A 427 24.75 8.87 8.20
CA ASP A 427 26.02 9.13 7.51
C ASP A 427 26.20 10.64 7.23
N ILE A 428 25.12 11.32 6.84
CA ILE A 428 25.12 12.76 6.60
C ILE A 428 25.34 13.54 7.91
N LEU A 429 24.72 13.13 9.01
CA LEU A 429 24.89 13.76 10.32
C LEU A 429 26.31 13.58 10.86
N GLU A 430 26.92 12.42 10.66
CA GLU A 430 28.30 12.13 11.10
C GLU A 430 29.36 12.86 10.28
N THR A 431 29.08 13.14 8.99
CA THR A 431 30.00 13.85 8.10
C THR A 431 29.90 15.38 8.21
N PHE A 432 28.89 15.91 8.91
CA PHE A 432 28.72 17.34 9.14
C PHE A 432 29.17 17.77 10.54
N VAL A 433 30.25 18.55 10.59
CA VAL A 433 30.64 19.26 11.82
C VAL A 433 29.64 20.40 12.05
N ASP A 434 28.93 20.39 13.17
CA ASP A 434 28.00 21.48 13.48
C ASP A 434 28.73 22.78 13.86
N ARG A 435 28.03 23.92 13.81
CA ARG A 435 28.61 25.24 14.15
C ARG A 435 29.17 25.31 15.57
N GLY A 436 28.60 24.58 16.52
CA GLY A 436 29.07 24.52 17.90
C GLY A 436 30.38 23.73 18.01
N GLN A 437 30.47 22.58 17.34
CA GLN A 437 31.69 21.78 17.25
C GLN A 437 32.81 22.53 16.52
N LEU A 438 32.50 23.23 15.42
CA LEU A 438 33.44 24.14 14.75
C LEU A 438 33.92 25.27 15.68
N ARG A 439 33.03 25.84 16.51
CA ARG A 439 33.40 26.84 17.51
C ARG A 439 34.27 26.26 18.63
N GLN A 440 34.02 25.02 19.05
CA GLN A 440 34.84 24.31 20.04
C GLN A 440 36.23 23.98 19.50
N LEU A 441 36.34 23.54 18.24
CA LEU A 441 37.62 23.36 17.55
C LEU A 441 38.40 24.67 17.42
N GLY A 442 37.70 25.81 17.37
CA GLY A 442 38.29 27.15 17.39
C GLY A 442 38.59 27.70 18.79
N GLN A 443 38.24 27.00 19.88
CA GLN A 443 38.63 27.42 21.22
C GLN A 443 40.11 27.07 21.45
N PRO A 444 40.89 27.94 22.13
CA PRO A 444 42.27 27.62 22.49
C PRO A 444 42.32 26.35 23.32
N THR A 445 43.13 25.37 22.89
CA THR A 445 43.41 24.19 23.71
C THR A 445 44.25 24.65 24.91
N LEU A 446 43.63 24.76 26.08
CA LEU A 446 44.38 24.86 27.33
C LEU A 446 44.98 23.47 27.58
N LEU A 447 46.27 23.33 27.28
CA LEU A 447 47.04 22.17 27.73
C LEU A 447 47.16 22.23 29.27
N PRO A 448 46.94 21.11 29.98
CA PRO A 448 47.05 21.06 31.44
C PRO A 448 48.47 21.36 31.94
#